data_AF-A0A6N7UR98-F1
#
_entry.id   AF-A0A6N7UR98-F1
#
_cell.length_a   1.000
_cell.length_b   1.000
_cell.length_c   1.000
_cell.angle_alpha   90.00
_cell.angle_beta   90.00
_cell.angle_gamma   90.00
#
_symmetry.space_group_name_H-M   'P 1'
#
loop_
_entity.id
_entity.type
_entity.pdbx_description
1 polymer ?
#
loop_
_entity_poly.entity_id
_entity_poly.type
_entity_poly.pdbx_seq_one_letter_code
_entity_poly.pdbx_strand_id
1 'polypeptide(L)' 'SIQEAMAITNKAVMEALDGLPPVKVHCSLLAEEAIHAALWDYAEKHQIKIEGLEKPKSDIHEEEEEEEY' A
#
# COMPACT_ATOMS: atom_id res chain seq x y z
N SER A 1 13.59 -8.69 -0.84
CA SER A 1 12.97 -9.68 -1.74
C SER A 1 11.53 -9.27 -2.04
N ILE A 2 10.83 -9.92 -2.97
CA ILE A 2 9.40 -9.63 -3.24
C ILE A 2 8.55 -9.87 -1.99
N GLN A 3 8.88 -10.89 -1.18
CA GLN A 3 8.17 -11.14 0.08
C GLN A 3 8.35 -10.02 1.11
N GLU A 4 9.51 -9.36 1.14
CA GLU A 4 9.73 -8.20 2.02
C GLU A 4 8.92 -6.98 1.55
N ALA A 5 8.82 -6.76 0.24
CA ALA A 5 8.02 -5.67 -0.30
C ALA A 5 6.52 -5.85 -0.02
N MET A 6 6.03 -7.09 -0.04
CA MET A 6 4.65 -7.45 0.35
C MET A 6 4.38 -7.31 1.85
N ALA A 7 5.41 -7.27 2.69
CA ALA A 7 5.27 -7.09 4.14
C ALA A 7 5.29 -5.60 4.55
N ILE A 8 5.45 -4.69 3.58
CA ILE A 8 5.40 -3.25 3.83
C ILE A 8 3.97 -2.87 4.16
N THR A 9 3.79 -2.24 5.32
CA THR A 9 2.50 -1.74 5.79
C THR A 9 2.66 -0.27 6.15
N ASN A 10 1.55 0.48 6.19
CA ASN A 10 1.52 1.87 6.66
C ASN A 10 2.25 2.04 8.00
N LYS A 11 2.05 1.10 8.92
CA LYS A 11 2.72 1.08 10.22
C LYS A 11 4.24 0.93 10.08
N ALA A 12 4.71 0.02 9.23
CA ALA A 12 6.15 -0.14 8.97
C ALA A 12 6.78 1.12 8.34
N VAL A 13 6.04 1.78 7.44
CA VAL A 13 6.47 3.06 6.84
C VAL A 13 6.54 4.16 7.90
N MET A 14 5.55 4.24 8.80
CA MET A 14 5.55 5.19 9.90
C MET A 14 6.69 4.94 10.89
N GLU A 15 6.93 3.68 11.27
CA GLU A 15 8.00 3.30 12.18
C GLU A 15 9.38 3.60 11.58
N ALA A 16 9.56 3.39 10.27
CA ALA A 16 10.80 3.73 9.56
C ALA A 16 11.08 5.24 9.50
N LEU A 17 10.05 6.08 9.69
CA LEU A 17 10.14 7.53 9.68
C LEU A 17 10.18 8.14 11.10
N ASP A 18 10.44 7.34 12.13
CA ASP A 18 10.39 7.74 13.56
C ASP A 18 9.00 8.29 14.00
N GLY A 19 7.95 7.85 13.30
CA GLY A 19 6.58 8.28 13.52
C GLY A 19 6.15 9.44 12.62
N LEU A 20 4.88 9.42 12.21
CA LEU A 20 4.22 10.50 11.49
C LEU A 20 3.12 11.11 12.37
N PRO A 21 2.97 12.44 12.38
CA PRO A 21 1.80 13.06 13.02
C PRO A 21 0.51 12.55 12.35
N PRO A 22 -0.62 12.43 13.09
CA PRO A 22 -1.85 11.78 12.61
C PRO A 22 -2.34 12.28 11.24
N VAL A 23 -2.26 13.59 11.01
CA VAL A 23 -2.68 14.24 9.76
C VAL A 23 -1.85 13.82 8.54
N LYS A 24 -0.65 13.25 8.72
CA LYS A 24 0.25 12.80 7.64
C LYS A 24 0.28 11.28 7.46
N VAL A 25 -0.56 10.54 8.19
CA VAL A 25 -0.67 9.07 8.06
C VAL A 25 -1.25 8.66 6.71
N HIS A 26 -2.05 9.53 6.08
CA HIS A 26 -2.50 9.31 4.70
C HIS A 26 -1.32 9.19 3.73
N CYS A 27 -0.20 9.91 3.96
CA CYS A 27 0.98 9.81 3.12
C CYS A 27 1.63 8.41 3.19
N SER A 28 1.59 7.77 4.36
CA SER A 28 2.07 6.39 4.51
C SER A 28 1.10 5.36 3.94
N LEU A 29 -0.21 5.67 3.86
CA LEU A 29 -1.21 4.82 3.21
C LEU A 29 -0.98 4.84 1.70
N LEU A 30 -0.89 6.04 1.11
CA LEU A 30 -0.59 6.22 -0.31
C LEU A 30 0.72 5.54 -0.72
N ALA A 31 1.73 5.54 0.16
CA ALA A 31 3.00 4.87 -0.10
C ALA A 31 2.86 3.34 -0.14
N GLU A 32 2.11 2.75 0.80
CA GLU A 32 1.82 1.32 0.83
C GLU A 32 1.05 0.88 -0.44
N GLU A 33 -0.03 1.60 -0.77
CA GLU A 33 -0.87 1.31 -1.93
C GLU A 33 -0.09 1.40 -3.24
N ALA A 34 0.76 2.41 -3.39
CA ALA A 34 1.60 2.58 -4.56
C ALA A 34 2.59 1.41 -4.76
N ILE A 35 3.16 0.89 -3.66
CA ILE A 35 4.06 -0.27 -3.71
C ILE A 35 3.30 -1.53 -4.13
N HIS A 36 2.13 -1.79 -3.53
CA HIS A 36 1.30 -2.93 -3.90
C HIS A 36 0.85 -2.87 -5.36
N ALA A 37 0.44 -1.69 -5.85
CA ALA A 37 0.06 -1.49 -7.25
C ALA A 37 1.23 -1.74 -8.21
N ALA A 38 2.44 -1.26 -7.87
CA ALA A 38 3.63 -1.48 -8.67
C ALA A 38 4.03 -2.97 -8.72
N LEU A 39 3.90 -3.68 -7.60
CA LEU A 39 4.12 -5.13 -7.55
C LEU A 39 3.10 -5.90 -8.40
N TRP A 40 1.84 -5.46 -8.41
CA TRP A 40 0.79 -6.06 -9.24
C TRP A 40 1.06 -5.87 -10.73
N ASP A 41 1.42 -4.66 -11.14
CA ASP A 41 1.79 -4.38 -12.53
C ASP A 41 3.01 -5.20 -12.98
N TYR A 42 4.01 -5.35 -12.11
CA TYR A 42 5.16 -6.22 -12.35
C TYR A 42 4.75 -7.70 -12.50
N ALA A 43 3.90 -8.19 -11.58
CA ALA A 43 3.39 -9.56 -11.61
C ALA A 43 2.64 -9.86 -12.92
N GLU A 44 1.72 -8.99 -13.33
CA GLU A 44 0.94 -9.12 -14.56
C GLU A 44 1.82 -9.11 -15.82
N LYS A 45 2.76 -8.15 -15.91
CA LYS A 45 3.67 -8.02 -17.08
C LYS A 45 4.59 -9.22 -17.25
N HIS A 46 5.01 -9.83 -16.15
CA HIS A 46 5.92 -10.97 -16.15
C HIS A 46 5.21 -12.33 -16.01
N GLN A 47 3.87 -12.34 -15.92
CA GLN A 47 3.05 -13.53 -15.67
C GLN A 47 3.48 -14.30 -14.41
N ILE A 48 3.91 -13.56 -13.39
CA ILE A 48 4.33 -14.10 -12.10
C ILE A 48 3.13 -14.03 -11.16
N LYS A 49 2.76 -15.17 -10.56
CA LYS A 49 1.75 -15.18 -9.50
C LYS A 49 2.44 -14.92 -8.16
N ILE A 50 2.14 -13.78 -7.56
CA ILE A 50 2.56 -13.46 -6.19
C ILE A 50 1.41 -13.86 -5.24
N GLU A 51 1.68 -14.78 -4.32
CA GLU A 51 0.66 -15.21 -3.34
C GLU A 51 0.34 -14.08 -2.36
N GLY A 52 -0.95 -13.84 -2.13
CA GLY A 52 -1.43 -12.78 -1.23
C GLY A 52 -1.43 -11.36 -1.82
N LEU A 53 -0.99 -11.19 -3.08
CA LEU A 53 -1.10 -9.90 -3.77
C LEU A 53 -2.48 -9.79 -4.40
N GLU A 54 -3.26 -8.81 -3.92
CA GLU A 54 -4.57 -8.50 -4.46
C GLU A 54 -4.48 -7.43 -5.56
N LYS A 55 -5.49 -7.41 -6.43
CA LYS A 55 -5.57 -6.40 -7.48
C LYS A 55 -5.78 -5.03 -6.81
N PRO A 56 -4.94 -4.03 -7.12
CA PRO A 56 -5.09 -2.69 -6.55
C PRO A 56 -6.46 -2.10 -6.93
N LYS A 57 -7.09 -1.39 -5.99
CA LYS A 57 -8.33 -0.65 -6.23
C LYS A 57 -8.07 0.44 -7.26
N SER A 58 -8.99 0.60 -8.21
CA SER A 58 -8.86 1.54 -9.32
C SER A 58 -9.29 2.97 -8.97
N ASP A 59 -10.04 3.14 -7.89
CA ASP A 59 -10.51 4.43 -7.41
C ASP A 59 -10.05 4.63 -5.96
N ILE A 60 -9.24 5.66 -5.76
CA ILE A 60 -8.69 6.09 -4.47
C ILE A 60 -9.68 6.98 -3.70
N HIS A 61 -10.78 7.40 -4.33
CA HIS A 61 -11.78 8.28 -3.73
C HIS A 61 -12.99 7.56 -3.12
N GLU A 62 -13.09 6.23 -3.22
CA GLU A 62 -14.30 5.50 -2.78
C GLU A 62 -14.36 5.23 -1.26
N GLU A 63 -13.28 5.42 -0.48
CA GLU A 63 -13.26 5.08 0.96
C GLU A 63 -12.92 6.24 1.92
N GLU A 64 -12.70 7.47 1.44
CA GLU A 64 -12.50 8.63 2.33
C GLU A 64 -13.82 9.15 2.97
N GLU A 65 -14.99 8.66 2.56
CA GLU A 65 -16.29 9.09 3.13
C GLU A 65 -16.78 8.27 4.34
N GLU A 66 -16.14 7.16 4.73
CA GLU A 66 -16.64 6.30 5.83
C GLU A 66 -15.93 6.45 7.19
N GLU A 67 -14.91 7.30 7.33
CA GLU A 67 -14.34 7.64 8.65
C GLU A 67 -14.84 9.00 9.16
N GLU A 68 -16.15 9.21 9.16
CA GLU A 68 -16.80 10.17 10.06
C GLU A 68 -17.31 9.39 11.28
N TYR A 69 -16.53 9.35 12.37
CA TYR A 69 -16.93 9.43 13.80
C TYR A 69 -15.77 9.16 14.76
#